data_AF-A0A0D6QPV5-F1
#
_entry.id   AF-A0A0D6QPV5-F1
#
_cell.length_a   1.000
_cell.length_b   1.000
_cell.length_c   1.000
_cell.angle_alpha   90.00
_cell.angle_beta   90.00
_cell.angle_gamma   90.00
#
_symmetry.space_group_name_H-M   'P 1'
#
loop_
_entity.id
_entity.type
_entity.pdbx_description
1 polymer ?
#
loop_
_entity_poly.entity_id
_entity_poly.type
_entity_poly.pdbx_seq_one_letter_code
_entity_poly.pdbx_strand_id
1 'polypeptide(L)'
;MWRRLEKTAAGEITVAAALASAGYAVALAAGAEHPAALAALLAWILAFGAATLAVQVILVRVRSKGAADPGRRHAVLAGLLAVAAVALSAAGLPGALALATLPTALFSIVVCLVRVSPKRLRELGWALVGSSAVTLVILVVGLR
;
A
#
# COMPACT_ATOMS: atom_id res chain seq x y z
N MET A 1 3.12 32.74 4.38
CA MET A 1 1.93 31.99 4.83
C MET A 1 1.91 30.63 4.13
N TRP A 2 2.70 29.66 4.60
CA TRP A 2 2.62 28.28 4.09
C TRP A 2 1.29 27.71 4.56
N ARG A 3 0.31 27.59 3.66
CA ARG A 3 -0.82 26.69 3.89
C ARG A 3 -0.20 25.34 4.22
N ARG A 4 -0.47 24.80 5.40
CA ARG A 4 -0.22 23.39 5.67
C ARG A 4 -1.06 22.63 4.64
N LEU A 5 -0.48 22.34 3.48
CA LEU A 5 -1.05 21.41 2.51
C LEU A 5 -1.32 20.17 3.34
N GLU A 6 -2.59 19.90 3.60
CA GLU A 6 -2.98 18.78 4.43
C GLU A 6 -2.30 17.53 3.88
N LYS A 7 -1.76 16.70 4.77
CA LYS A 7 -1.33 15.34 4.45
C LYS A 7 -2.57 14.54 4.05
N THR A 8 -3.01 14.73 2.81
CA THR A 8 -4.17 14.04 2.24
C THR A 8 -3.73 12.66 1.76
N ALA A 9 -4.65 11.69 1.83
CA ALA A 9 -4.41 10.35 1.30
C ALA A 9 -4.01 10.39 -0.19
N ALA A 10 -4.66 11.27 -0.97
CA ALA A 10 -4.33 11.46 -2.38
C ALA A 10 -2.88 11.95 -2.57
N GLY A 11 -2.44 12.95 -1.79
CA GLY A 11 -1.06 13.44 -1.85
C GLY A 11 -0.04 12.37 -1.46
N GLU A 12 -0.31 11.59 -0.41
CA GLU A 12 0.56 10.49 0.03
C GLU A 12 0.66 9.38 -1.02
N ILE A 13 -0.45 9.02 -1.67
CA ILE A 13 -0.48 8.05 -2.78
C ILE A 13 0.29 8.59 -4.00
N THR A 14 0.13 9.86 -4.35
CA THR A 14 0.87 10.49 -5.46
C THR A 14 2.38 10.47 -5.20
N VAL A 15 2.82 10.74 -3.97
CA VAL A 15 4.24 10.65 -3.60
C VAL A 15 4.74 9.20 -3.70
N ALA A 16 3.95 8.24 -3.23
CA ALA A 16 4.31 6.82 -3.37
C ALA A 16 4.41 6.39 -4.84
N ALA A 17 3.51 6.87 -5.71
CA ALA A 17 3.57 6.61 -7.14
C ALA A 17 4.78 7.24 -7.81
N ALA A 18 5.14 8.48 -7.44
CA ALA A 18 6.34 9.14 -7.93
C ALA A 18 7.62 8.41 -7.48
N LEU A 19 7.66 7.90 -6.25
CA LEU A 19 8.78 7.09 -5.77
C LEU A 19 8.87 5.75 -6.51
N ALA A 20 7.75 5.07 -6.68
CA ALA A 20 7.71 3.78 -7.35
C ALA A 20 8.08 3.90 -8.84
N SER A 21 7.72 5.01 -9.50
CA SER A 21 8.07 5.25 -10.91
C SER A 21 9.59 5.43 -11.12
N ALA A 22 10.30 5.97 -10.14
CA ALA A 22 11.76 5.98 -10.16
C ALA A 22 12.33 4.54 -10.14
N GLY A 23 11.76 3.66 -9.30
CA GLY A 23 12.14 2.25 -9.26
C GLY A 23 11.86 1.51 -10.57
N TYR A 24 10.75 1.83 -11.24
CA TYR A 24 10.43 1.32 -12.58
C TYR A 24 11.49 1.71 -13.62
N ALA A 25 11.90 2.98 -13.65
CA ALA A 25 12.95 3.44 -14.56
C ALA A 25 14.29 2.72 -14.31
N VAL A 26 14.65 2.51 -13.04
CA VAL A 26 15.86 1.75 -12.66
C VAL A 26 15.76 0.30 -13.10
N ALA A 27 14.60 -0.36 -12.94
CA ALA A 27 14.41 -1.75 -13.34
C ALA A 27 14.56 -1.95 -14.86
N LEU A 28 13.98 -1.05 -15.66
CA LEU A 28 14.17 -1.07 -17.11
C LEU A 28 15.61 -0.81 -17.52
N ALA A 29 16.29 0.16 -16.88
CA ALA A 29 17.70 0.44 -17.14
C ALA A 29 18.61 -0.75 -16.78
N ALA A 30 18.20 -1.57 -15.80
CA ALA A 30 18.88 -2.80 -15.41
C ALA A 30 18.54 -4.00 -16.32
N GLY A 31 17.70 -3.82 -17.35
CA GLY A 31 17.36 -4.87 -18.32
C GLY A 31 16.17 -5.76 -17.95
N ALA A 32 15.37 -5.39 -16.94
CA ALA A 32 14.15 -6.13 -16.63
C ALA A 32 13.12 -6.02 -17.76
N GLU A 33 12.35 -7.09 -17.98
CA GLU A 33 11.24 -7.06 -18.93
C GLU A 33 10.16 -6.05 -18.51
N HIS A 34 9.57 -5.39 -19.51
CA HIS A 34 8.55 -4.36 -19.27
C HIS A 34 7.37 -4.85 -18.38
N PRO A 35 6.76 -6.04 -18.61
CA PRO A 35 5.67 -6.53 -17.77
C PRO A 35 6.09 -6.75 -16.30
N ALA A 36 7.33 -7.21 -16.07
CA ALA A 36 7.85 -7.43 -14.72
C ALA A 36 8.11 -6.10 -13.99
N ALA A 37 8.74 -5.14 -14.66
CA ALA A 37 8.96 -3.80 -14.10
C ALA A 37 7.62 -3.11 -13.78
N LEU A 38 6.65 -3.19 -14.69
CA LEU A 38 5.32 -2.62 -14.51
C LEU A 38 4.55 -3.31 -13.37
N ALA A 39 4.65 -4.64 -13.25
CA ALA A 39 4.06 -5.37 -12.12
C ALA A 39 4.63 -4.91 -10.78
N ALA A 40 5.96 -4.75 -10.67
CA ALA A 40 6.59 -4.24 -9.46
C ALA A 40 6.14 -2.81 -9.13
N LEU A 41 6.09 -1.93 -10.12
CA LEU A 41 5.57 -0.56 -9.97
C LEU A 41 4.16 -0.54 -9.38
N LEU A 42 3.25 -1.29 -9.99
CA LEU A 42 1.85 -1.33 -9.58
C LEU A 42 1.68 -1.98 -8.21
N ALA A 43 2.42 -3.05 -7.90
CA ALA A 43 2.40 -3.70 -6.60
C ALA A 43 2.76 -2.71 -5.48
N TRP A 44 3.81 -1.90 -5.69
CA TRP A 44 4.21 -0.89 -4.71
C TRP A 44 3.16 0.22 -4.57
N ILE A 45 2.60 0.72 -5.67
CA ILE A 45 1.54 1.76 -5.61
C ILE A 45 0.33 1.25 -4.83
N LEU A 46 -0.15 0.03 -5.13
CA LEU A 46 -1.32 -0.55 -4.48
C LEU A 46 -1.05 -0.85 -3.01
N ALA A 47 0.11 -1.41 -2.67
CA ALA A 47 0.51 -1.68 -1.29
C ALA A 47 0.65 -0.40 -0.47
N PHE A 48 1.32 0.63 -0.98
CA PHE A 48 1.42 1.92 -0.31
C PHE A 48 0.08 2.63 -0.19
N GLY A 49 -0.79 2.51 -1.19
CA GLY A 49 -2.16 3.01 -1.13
C GLY A 49 -2.95 2.38 0.01
N ALA A 50 -2.90 1.05 0.15
CA ALA A 50 -3.55 0.34 1.25
C ALA A 50 -2.98 0.77 2.62
N ALA A 51 -1.66 0.86 2.75
CA ALA A 51 -0.99 1.28 3.98
C ALA A 51 -1.37 2.71 4.38
N THR A 52 -1.44 3.62 3.39
CA THR A 52 -1.87 5.01 3.57
C THR A 52 -3.28 5.08 4.15
N LEU A 53 -4.21 4.29 3.60
CA LEU A 53 -5.59 4.24 4.10
C LEU A 53 -5.63 3.78 5.58
N ALA A 54 -4.83 2.79 5.96
CA ALA A 54 -4.73 2.34 7.34
C ALA A 54 -4.21 3.42 8.29
N VAL A 55 -3.16 4.15 7.89
CA VAL A 55 -2.63 5.28 8.67
C VAL A 55 -3.67 6.39 8.80
N GLN A 56 -4.40 6.72 7.73
CA GLN A 56 -5.44 7.75 7.75
C GLN A 56 -6.58 7.40 8.71
N VAL A 57 -7.01 6.13 8.77
CA VAL A 57 -7.99 5.67 9.77
C VAL A 57 -7.49 5.93 11.19
N ILE A 58 -6.24 5.60 11.49
CA ILE A 58 -5.63 5.85 12.81
C ILE A 58 -5.62 7.35 13.12
N LEU A 59 -5.17 8.18 12.18
CA LEU A 59 -5.11 9.63 12.36
C LEU A 59 -6.50 10.22 12.61
N VAL A 60 -7.51 9.82 11.85
CA VAL A 60 -8.89 10.28 12.04
C VAL A 60 -9.42 9.86 13.41
N ARG A 61 -9.23 8.59 13.82
CA ARG A 61 -9.68 8.09 15.13
C ARG A 61 -9.03 8.84 16.29
N VAL A 62 -7.74 9.12 16.21
CA VAL A 62 -6.99 9.87 17.23
C VAL A 62 -7.47 11.31 17.31
N ARG A 63 -7.66 11.97 16.16
CA ARG A 63 -8.13 13.37 16.11
C ARG A 63 -9.58 13.53 16.56
N SER A 64 -10.46 12.60 16.17
CA SER A 64 -11.88 12.62 16.49
C SER A 64 -12.20 12.14 17.91
N LYS A 65 -11.19 11.65 18.66
CA LYS A 65 -11.37 10.99 19.97
C LYS A 65 -12.45 9.89 19.94
N GLY A 66 -12.59 9.21 18.79
CA GLY A 66 -13.58 8.14 18.58
C GLY A 66 -14.95 8.59 18.10
N ALA A 67 -15.21 9.88 17.91
CA ALA A 67 -16.49 10.39 17.39
C ALA A 67 -16.72 10.03 15.91
N ALA A 68 -15.63 9.81 15.15
CA ALA A 68 -15.69 9.39 13.75
C ALA A 68 -14.77 8.19 13.51
N ASP A 69 -15.29 7.16 12.87
CA ASP A 69 -14.58 5.92 12.56
C ASP A 69 -14.73 5.54 11.07
N PRO A 70 -13.80 5.96 10.20
CA PRO A 70 -13.88 5.67 8.78
C PRO A 70 -13.37 4.25 8.42
N GLY A 71 -13.10 3.41 9.42
CA GLY A 71 -12.43 2.12 9.28
C GLY A 71 -13.06 1.19 8.26
N ARG A 72 -14.39 1.00 8.31
CA ARG A 72 -15.10 0.12 7.35
C ARG A 72 -14.95 0.60 5.90
N ARG A 73 -15.06 1.92 5.66
CA ARG A 73 -14.90 2.50 4.32
C ARG A 73 -13.48 2.30 3.79
N HIS A 74 -12.47 2.54 4.63
CA HIS A 74 -11.07 2.39 4.23
C HIS A 74 -10.67 0.92 4.05
N ALA A 75 -11.24 0.01 4.84
CA ALA A 75 -11.07 -1.42 4.66
C ALA A 75 -11.62 -1.88 3.30
N VAL A 76 -12.81 -1.39 2.90
CA VAL A 76 -13.37 -1.66 1.56
C VAL A 76 -12.45 -1.13 0.46
N LEU A 77 -11.95 0.11 0.60
CA LEU A 77 -11.01 0.69 -0.37
C LEU A 77 -9.70 -0.13 -0.46
N ALA A 78 -9.12 -0.54 0.66
CA ALA A 78 -7.94 -1.40 0.68
C ALA A 78 -8.22 -2.76 0.03
N GLY A 79 -9.41 -3.33 0.26
CA GLY A 79 -9.88 -4.53 -0.43
C GLY A 79 -10.00 -4.33 -1.94
N LEU A 80 -10.53 -3.20 -2.39
CA LEU A 80 -10.61 -2.87 -3.82
C LEU A 80 -9.22 -2.74 -4.48
N LEU A 81 -8.22 -2.22 -3.76
CA LEU A 81 -6.83 -2.19 -4.26
C LEU A 81 -6.26 -3.61 -4.45
N ALA A 82 -6.56 -4.54 -3.52
CA ALA A 82 -6.18 -5.94 -3.68
C ALA A 82 -6.91 -6.60 -4.86
N VAL A 83 -8.22 -6.35 -5.01
CA VAL A 83 -9.01 -6.83 -6.16
C VAL A 83 -8.45 -6.27 -7.47
N ALA A 84 -8.04 -5.00 -7.50
CA ALA A 84 -7.40 -4.41 -8.66
C ALA A 84 -6.09 -5.13 -9.03
N ALA A 85 -5.26 -5.50 -8.05
CA ALA A 85 -4.04 -6.28 -8.31
C ALA A 85 -4.35 -7.65 -8.95
N VAL A 86 -5.39 -8.33 -8.47
CA VAL A 86 -5.87 -9.61 -9.02
C VAL A 86 -6.39 -9.43 -10.45
N ALA A 87 -7.22 -8.41 -10.69
CA ALA A 87 -7.78 -8.12 -12.01
C ALA A 87 -6.69 -7.78 -13.03
N LEU A 88 -5.69 -6.98 -12.62
CA LEU A 88 -4.53 -6.64 -13.44
C LEU A 88 -3.69 -7.86 -13.80
N SER A 89 -3.50 -8.79 -12.84
CA SER A 89 -2.81 -10.04 -13.10
C SER A 89 -3.60 -10.94 -14.05
N ALA A 90 -4.93 -11.02 -13.87
CA ALA A 90 -5.81 -11.75 -14.77
C ALA A 90 -5.86 -11.16 -16.19
N ALA A 91 -5.55 -9.86 -16.34
CA ALA A 91 -5.45 -9.17 -17.63
C ALA A 91 -4.09 -9.36 -18.34
N GLY A 92 -3.19 -10.18 -17.78
CA GLY A 92 -1.92 -10.55 -18.42
C GLY A 92 -0.66 -10.00 -17.76
N LEU A 93 -0.77 -9.29 -16.63
CA LEU A 93 0.41 -8.95 -15.83
C LEU A 93 0.87 -10.15 -14.98
N PRO A 94 2.17 -10.25 -14.65
CA PRO A 94 2.69 -11.31 -13.80
C PRO A 94 1.88 -11.53 -12.52
N GLY A 95 1.52 -12.78 -12.24
CA GLY A 95 0.74 -13.15 -11.04
C GLY A 95 1.40 -12.79 -9.70
N ALA A 96 2.72 -12.56 -9.72
CA ALA A 96 3.47 -12.01 -8.60
C ALA A 96 2.91 -10.66 -8.12
N LEU A 97 2.29 -9.84 -8.99
CA LEU A 97 1.62 -8.58 -8.63
C LEU A 97 0.50 -8.82 -7.59
N ALA A 98 -0.40 -9.75 -7.89
CA ALA A 98 -1.50 -10.10 -7.00
C ALA A 98 -0.97 -10.61 -5.65
N LEU A 99 -0.05 -11.58 -5.69
CA LEU A 99 0.52 -12.18 -4.48
C LEU A 99 1.28 -11.17 -3.62
N ALA A 100 2.07 -10.30 -4.23
CA ALA A 100 2.89 -9.32 -3.53
C ALA A 100 2.07 -8.23 -2.83
N THR A 101 0.86 -7.94 -3.34
CA THR A 101 -0.03 -6.91 -2.76
C THR A 101 -0.76 -7.44 -1.52
N LEU A 102 -0.97 -8.75 -1.41
CA LEU A 102 -1.75 -9.38 -0.33
C LEU A 102 -1.24 -9.06 1.09
N PRO A 103 0.05 -9.20 1.44
CA PRO A 103 0.52 -8.99 2.81
C PRO A 103 0.15 -7.59 3.33
N THR A 104 0.43 -6.57 2.53
CA THR A 104 0.19 -5.17 2.93
C THR A 104 -1.30 -4.82 2.87
N ALA A 105 -2.04 -5.34 1.90
CA ALA A 105 -3.49 -5.13 1.83
C ALA A 105 -4.23 -5.77 3.01
N LEU A 106 -3.93 -7.04 3.33
CA LEU A 106 -4.52 -7.74 4.47
C LEU A 106 -4.18 -7.05 5.79
N PHE A 107 -2.91 -6.70 5.99
CA PHE A 107 -2.49 -5.93 7.17
C PHE A 107 -3.27 -4.62 7.28
N SER A 108 -3.39 -3.87 6.17
CA SER A 108 -4.10 -2.59 6.14
C SER A 108 -5.59 -2.74 6.43
N ILE A 109 -6.24 -3.78 5.89
CA ILE A 109 -7.65 -4.11 6.17
C ILE A 109 -7.83 -4.39 7.66
N VAL A 110 -6.96 -5.23 8.24
CA VAL A 110 -6.99 -5.55 9.67
C VAL A 110 -6.85 -4.29 10.52
N VAL A 111 -5.88 -3.42 10.21
CA VAL A 111 -5.69 -2.15 10.93
C VAL A 111 -6.88 -1.20 10.76
N CYS A 112 -7.50 -1.17 9.58
CA CYS A 112 -8.70 -0.37 9.34
C CYS A 112 -9.89 -0.86 10.19
N LEU A 113 -10.03 -2.18 10.38
CA LEU A 113 -11.15 -2.76 11.12
C LEU A 113 -10.91 -2.77 12.63
N VAL A 114 -9.68 -3.00 13.09
CA VAL A 114 -9.32 -3.08 14.50
C VAL A 114 -9.08 -1.68 15.07
N ARG A 115 -9.68 -1.36 16.23
CA ARG A 115 -9.37 -0.13 16.97
C ARG A 115 -8.03 -0.29 17.68
N VAL A 116 -6.96 0.13 17.01
CA VAL A 116 -5.61 0.04 17.60
C VAL A 116 -5.38 1.19 18.57
N SER A 117 -4.92 0.85 19.78
CA SER A 117 -4.49 1.85 20.76
C SER A 117 -3.26 2.63 20.26
N PRO A 118 -3.19 3.95 20.46
CA PRO A 118 -2.02 4.76 20.09
C PRO A 118 -0.70 4.25 20.70
N LYS A 119 -0.76 3.53 21.82
CA LYS A 119 0.42 2.92 22.46
C LYS A 119 1.13 1.89 21.58
N ARG A 120 0.43 1.31 20.59
CA ARG A 120 0.94 0.26 19.71
C ARG A 120 1.40 0.78 18.34
N LEU A 121 1.52 2.10 18.15
CA LEU A 121 1.96 2.68 16.88
C LEU A 121 3.35 2.19 16.44
N ARG A 122 4.26 1.98 17.40
CA ARG A 122 5.59 1.43 17.10
C ARG A 122 5.49 0.00 16.55
N GLU A 123 4.66 -0.85 17.16
CA GLU A 123 4.43 -2.23 16.71
C GLU A 123 3.81 -2.24 15.31
N LEU A 124 2.82 -1.37 15.06
CA LEU A 124 2.20 -1.24 13.73
C LEU A 124 3.20 -0.80 12.66
N GLY A 125 4.10 0.14 12.99
CA GLY A 125 5.16 0.57 12.08
C GLY A 125 6.08 -0.59 11.70
N TRP A 126 6.51 -1.39 12.69
CA TRP A 126 7.33 -2.59 12.43
C TRP A 126 6.58 -3.67 11.65
N ALA A 127 5.30 -3.88 11.94
CA ALA A 127 4.48 -4.83 11.19
C ALA A 127 4.30 -4.40 9.72
N LEU A 128 4.16 -3.10 9.47
CA LEU A 128 4.11 -2.56 8.10
C LEU A 128 5.45 -2.75 7.38
N VAL A 129 6.58 -2.48 8.05
CA VAL A 129 7.90 -2.76 7.49
C VAL A 129 8.04 -4.25 7.16
N GLY A 130 7.58 -5.12 8.06
CA GLY A 130 7.55 -6.56 7.84
C GLY A 130 6.69 -6.95 6.62
N SER A 131 5.49 -6.39 6.49
CA SER A 131 4.63 -6.68 5.33
C SER A 131 5.26 -6.20 4.02
N SER A 132 5.91 -5.03 4.02
CA SER A 132 6.66 -4.53 2.86
C SER A 132 7.86 -5.40 2.51
N ALA A 133 8.58 -5.94 3.51
CA ALA A 133 9.66 -6.89 3.27
C ALA A 133 9.15 -8.19 2.63
N VAL A 134 8.01 -8.72 3.10
CA VAL A 134 7.37 -9.88 2.48
C VAL A 134 6.92 -9.56 1.04
N THR A 135 6.30 -8.40 0.80
CA THR A 135 5.97 -7.92 -0.56
C THR A 135 7.20 -7.92 -1.47
N LEU A 136 8.33 -7.39 -0.99
CA LEU A 136 9.59 -7.37 -1.73
C LEU A 136 10.07 -8.79 -2.07
N VAL A 137 10.07 -9.71 -1.10
CA VAL A 137 10.48 -11.10 -1.32
C VAL A 137 9.60 -11.77 -2.38
N ILE A 138 8.28 -11.58 -2.32
CA ILE A 138 7.35 -12.14 -3.31
C ILE A 138 7.65 -11.59 -4.71
N LEU A 139 7.89 -10.28 -4.84
CA LEU A 139 8.24 -9.69 -6.14
C LEU A 139 9.57 -10.22 -6.66
N VAL A 140 10.60 -10.30 -5.83
CA VAL A 140 11.93 -10.79 -6.24
C VAL A 140 11.88 -12.25 -6.63
N VAL A 141 11.12 -13.09 -5.92
CA VAL A 141 11.01 -14.52 -6.25
C VAL A 141 10.08 -14.76 -7.44
N GLY A 142 8.99 -14.00 -7.56
CA GLY A 142 7.97 -14.21 -8.58
C GLY A 142 8.19 -13.49 -9.91
N LEU A 143 9.16 -12.58 -9.99
CA LEU A 143 9.53 -11.84 -11.22
C LEU A 143 10.94 -12.18 -11.73
N ARG A 144 11.63 -13.13 -11.09
CA ARG A 144 12.82 -13.79 -11.62
C ARG A 144 12.43 -14.87 -12.59
#